data_AF-B2CD60-F1
#
_entry.id   AF-B2CD60-F1
#
_cell.length_a   1.000
_cell.length_b   1.000
_cell.length_c   1.000
_cell.angle_alpha   90.00
_cell.angle_beta   90.00
_cell.angle_gamma   90.00
#
_symmetry.space_group_name_H-M   'P 1'
#
loop_
_entity.id
_entity.type
_entity.pdbx_description
1 polymer ?
#
loop_
_entity_poly.entity_id
_entity_poly.type
_entity_poly.pdbx_seq_one_letter_code
_entity_poly.pdbx_strand_id
1 'polypeptide(L)'
;GCCSKEHRIPGMAVAVLKDGKAHYFNYGVADRERAVGVSEQTLFEIGSVSKPLTATLGAYAVVKGAMQLDDKASRHAPWLKGSAFDSITMGELATYSAGGLPLQFPEEVDSLEKMQAYYRQWTPAYSPGSHRQYSNPSIGLFGHLAASSMKQPLPSACYQSACAQPPDG
;
A
#
# COMPACT_ATOMS: atom_id res chain seq x y z
N GLY A 1 -15.71 -24.10 10.29
CA GLY A 1 -15.26 -25.30 11.03
C GLY A 1 -14.07 -26.01 10.40
N CYS A 2 -14.16 -26.45 9.13
CA CYS A 2 -13.12 -27.30 8.51
C CYS A 2 -11.79 -26.58 8.18
N CYS A 3 -11.82 -25.36 7.63
CA CYS A 3 -10.61 -24.64 7.19
C CYS A 3 -9.56 -24.40 8.31
N SER A 4 -9.99 -24.09 9.54
CA SER A 4 -9.07 -23.90 10.68
C SER A 4 -8.40 -25.20 11.14
N LYS A 5 -9.10 -26.34 11.07
CA LYS A 5 -8.55 -27.66 11.44
C LYS A 5 -7.51 -28.15 10.43
N GLU A 6 -7.71 -27.88 9.14
CA GLU A 6 -6.82 -28.32 8.06
C GLU A 6 -5.50 -27.54 8.05
N HIS A 7 -5.52 -26.25 8.36
CA HIS A 7 -4.34 -25.38 8.32
C HIS A 7 -3.73 -25.05 9.68
N ARG A 8 -4.23 -25.64 10.79
CA ARG A 8 -3.78 -25.38 12.17
C ARG A 8 -3.78 -23.88 12.53
N ILE A 9 -4.77 -23.14 12.04
CA ILE A 9 -4.92 -21.70 12.25
C ILE A 9 -5.29 -21.44 13.73
N PRO A 10 -4.45 -20.72 14.51
CA PRO A 10 -4.69 -20.48 15.94
C PRO A 10 -5.98 -19.71 16.23
N GLY A 11 -6.28 -18.70 15.40
CA GLY A 11 -7.43 -17.84 15.57
C GLY A 11 -7.78 -17.12 14.28
N MET A 12 -9.06 -16.77 14.12
CA MET A 12 -9.61 -16.15 12.91
C MET A 12 -10.84 -15.31 13.27
N ALA A 13 -10.88 -14.07 12.78
CA ALA A 13 -12.06 -13.21 12.81
C ALA A 13 -12.64 -13.10 11.39
N VAL A 14 -13.95 -13.27 11.25
CA VAL A 14 -14.68 -13.10 9.99
C VAL A 14 -15.80 -12.09 10.20
N ALA A 15 -15.85 -11.06 9.37
CA ALA A 15 -16.95 -10.10 9.34
C ALA A 15 -17.70 -10.20 8.00
N VAL A 16 -19.03 -10.21 8.05
CA VAL A 16 -19.90 -10.18 6.86
C VAL A 16 -20.85 -8.99 7.00
N LEU A 17 -20.82 -8.09 6.02
CA LEU A 17 -21.79 -7.00 5.92
C LEU A 17 -22.91 -7.42 4.96
N LYS A 18 -24.14 -7.47 5.45
CA LYS A 18 -25.33 -7.81 4.64
C LYS A 18 -26.50 -6.96 5.08
N ASP A 19 -27.22 -6.38 4.12
CA ASP A 19 -28.40 -5.54 4.37
C ASP A 19 -28.13 -4.41 5.39
N GLY A 20 -26.93 -3.80 5.28
CA GLY A 20 -26.47 -2.74 6.19
C GLY A 20 -26.09 -3.21 7.60
N LYS A 21 -26.13 -4.51 7.88
CA LYS A 21 -25.83 -5.09 9.20
C LYS A 21 -24.52 -5.89 9.17
N ALA A 22 -23.67 -5.62 10.14
CA ALA A 22 -22.43 -6.37 10.34
C ALA A 22 -22.68 -7.61 11.18
N HIS A 23 -22.17 -8.74 10.72
CA HIS A 23 -22.20 -10.02 11.41
C HIS A 23 -20.76 -10.49 11.65
N TYR A 24 -20.43 -10.82 12.90
CA TYR A 24 -19.08 -11.20 13.30
C TYR A 24 -19.03 -12.65 13.73
N PHE A 25 -18.01 -13.37 13.26
CA PHE A 25 -17.76 -14.77 13.58
C PHE A 25 -16.29 -14.92 13.99
N ASN A 26 -16.06 -15.14 15.27
CA ASN A 26 -14.72 -15.22 15.85
C ASN A 26 -14.42 -16.66 16.28
N TYR A 27 -13.22 -17.13 15.98
CA TYR A 27 -12.78 -18.50 16.23
C TYR A 27 -11.37 -18.51 16.83
N GLY A 28 -11.15 -19.38 17.80
CA GLY A 28 -9.82 -19.65 18.35
C GLY A 28 -9.25 -18.54 19.24
N VAL A 29 -7.92 -18.47 19.30
CA VAL A 29 -7.17 -17.57 20.19
C VAL A 29 -6.21 -16.67 19.40
N ALA A 30 -6.13 -15.42 19.81
CA ALA A 30 -5.14 -14.45 19.34
C ALA A 30 -3.76 -14.72 19.96
N ASP A 31 -3.74 -15.22 21.19
CA ASP A 31 -2.52 -15.58 21.92
C ASP A 31 -2.69 -16.96 22.55
N ARG A 32 -1.84 -17.91 22.16
CA ARG A 32 -1.88 -19.29 22.66
C ARG A 32 -1.38 -19.42 24.08
N GLU A 33 -0.40 -18.62 24.48
CA GLU A 33 0.20 -18.67 25.81
C GLU A 33 -0.72 -18.04 26.85
N ARG A 34 -1.34 -16.91 26.49
CA ARG A 34 -2.25 -16.17 27.37
C ARG A 34 -3.72 -16.59 27.22
N ALA A 35 -4.01 -17.53 26.33
CA ALA A 35 -5.36 -18.00 26.01
C ALA A 35 -6.35 -16.86 25.70
N VAL A 36 -5.88 -15.80 25.04
CA VAL A 36 -6.72 -14.64 24.68
C VAL A 36 -7.58 -15.02 23.48
N GLY A 37 -8.90 -15.00 23.63
CA GLY A 37 -9.84 -15.27 22.55
C GLY A 37 -9.78 -14.21 21.45
N VAL A 38 -10.01 -14.63 20.20
CA VAL A 38 -10.19 -13.67 19.10
C VAL A 38 -11.53 -12.96 19.24
N SER A 39 -11.54 -11.66 18.95
CA SER A 39 -12.73 -10.83 18.78
C SER A 39 -12.62 -9.96 17.52
N GLU A 40 -13.70 -9.25 17.17
CA GLU A 40 -13.72 -8.23 16.12
C GLU A 40 -12.81 -7.03 16.41
N GLN A 41 -12.31 -6.92 17.64
CA GLN A 41 -11.37 -5.87 18.07
C GLN A 41 -9.91 -6.36 18.06
N THR A 42 -9.67 -7.66 17.79
CA THR A 42 -8.32 -8.20 17.71
C THR A 42 -7.58 -7.61 16.51
N LEU A 43 -6.38 -7.07 16.74
CA LEU A 43 -5.53 -6.54 15.67
C LEU A 43 -4.80 -7.69 14.97
N PHE A 44 -4.92 -7.76 13.65
CA PHE A 44 -4.21 -8.71 12.79
C PHE A 44 -3.30 -7.95 11.82
N GLU A 45 -2.14 -8.53 11.50
CA GLU A 45 -1.37 -8.08 10.34
C GLU A 45 -2.12 -8.46 9.06
N ILE A 46 -2.54 -7.46 8.29
CA ILE A 46 -3.36 -7.66 7.08
C ILE A 46 -2.54 -7.76 5.78
N GLY A 47 -1.22 -7.61 5.88
CA GLY A 47 -0.28 -7.74 4.76
C GLY A 47 -0.67 -6.88 3.55
N SER A 48 -0.84 -7.50 2.38
CA SER A 48 -1.15 -6.77 1.15
C SER A 48 -2.54 -6.13 1.10
N VAL A 49 -3.43 -6.44 2.06
CA VAL A 49 -4.71 -5.74 2.22
C VAL A 49 -4.51 -4.28 2.68
N SER A 50 -3.28 -3.90 3.10
CA SER A 50 -2.90 -2.50 3.31
C SER A 50 -2.82 -1.67 2.02
N LYS A 51 -2.64 -2.31 0.85
CA LYS A 51 -2.45 -1.59 -0.44
C LYS A 51 -3.68 -0.78 -0.87
N PRO A 52 -4.92 -1.29 -0.74
CA PRO A 52 -6.12 -0.46 -0.90
C PRO A 52 -6.10 0.83 -0.06
N LEU A 53 -5.61 0.79 1.19
CA LEU A 53 -5.48 2.01 2.01
C LEU A 53 -4.46 2.99 1.42
N THR A 54 -3.33 2.49 0.92
CA THR A 54 -2.35 3.31 0.19
C THR A 54 -2.92 3.88 -1.11
N ALA A 55 -3.76 3.13 -1.82
CA ALA A 55 -4.45 3.60 -3.01
C ALA A 55 -5.45 4.71 -2.67
N THR A 56 -6.23 4.56 -1.59
CA THR A 56 -7.14 5.59 -1.07
C THR A 56 -6.39 6.85 -0.68
N LEU A 57 -5.23 6.73 -0.03
CA LEU A 57 -4.34 7.86 0.26
C LEU A 57 -3.93 8.60 -1.03
N GLY A 58 -3.51 7.87 -2.05
CA GLY A 58 -3.16 8.46 -3.34
C GLY A 58 -4.34 9.18 -4.00
N ALA A 59 -5.53 8.56 -4.00
CA ALA A 59 -6.75 9.18 -4.50
C ALA A 59 -7.11 10.46 -3.72
N TYR A 60 -6.93 10.44 -2.40
CA TYR A 60 -7.13 11.61 -1.54
C TYR A 60 -6.15 12.75 -1.90
N ALA A 61 -4.88 12.44 -2.12
CA ALA A 61 -3.89 13.43 -2.57
C ALA A 61 -4.27 14.06 -3.92
N VAL A 62 -4.83 13.27 -4.85
CA VAL A 62 -5.37 13.78 -6.13
C VAL A 62 -6.55 14.71 -5.91
N VAL A 63 -7.51 14.33 -5.07
CA VAL A 63 -8.68 15.18 -4.75
C VAL A 63 -8.27 16.50 -4.08
N LYS A 64 -7.22 16.48 -3.25
CA LYS A 64 -6.64 17.69 -2.65
C LYS A 64 -5.81 18.54 -3.62
N GLY A 65 -5.65 18.11 -4.87
CA GLY A 65 -4.84 18.80 -5.88
C GLY A 65 -3.34 18.75 -5.60
N ALA A 66 -2.88 17.85 -4.72
CA ALA A 66 -1.46 17.73 -4.38
C ALA A 66 -0.65 16.99 -5.46
N MET A 67 -1.30 16.12 -6.23
CA MET A 67 -0.71 15.39 -7.36
C MET A 67 -1.78 15.03 -8.41
N GLN A 68 -1.34 14.65 -9.61
CA GLN A 68 -2.16 14.00 -10.63
C GLN A 68 -1.62 12.61 -10.95
N LEU A 69 -2.47 11.69 -11.41
CA LEU A 69 -2.02 10.34 -11.77
C LEU A 69 -1.10 10.35 -12.99
N ASP A 70 -1.26 11.29 -13.91
CA ASP A 70 -0.41 11.42 -15.11
C ASP A 70 0.89 12.19 -14.84
N ASP A 71 1.08 12.71 -13.63
CA ASP A 71 2.35 13.34 -13.26
C ASP A 71 3.48 12.32 -13.32
N LYS A 72 4.62 12.75 -13.86
CA LYS A 72 5.86 11.98 -13.78
C LYS A 72 6.29 11.85 -12.32
N ALA A 73 6.70 10.65 -11.90
CA ALA A 73 7.07 10.38 -10.51
C ALA A 73 8.20 11.29 -10.02
N SER A 74 9.16 11.65 -10.89
CA SER A 74 10.24 12.60 -10.56
C SER A 74 9.77 14.03 -10.29
N ARG A 75 8.54 14.41 -10.69
CA ARG A 75 7.92 15.69 -10.30
C ARG A 75 7.72 15.78 -8.79
N HIS A 76 7.39 14.65 -8.16
CA HIS A 76 7.10 14.51 -6.73
C HIS A 76 8.31 14.08 -5.90
N ALA A 77 9.42 13.74 -6.56
CA ALA A 77 10.68 13.37 -5.93
C ALA A 77 11.88 13.90 -6.74
N PRO A 78 12.43 15.08 -6.37
CA PRO A 78 13.57 15.66 -7.08
C PRO A 78 14.80 14.73 -7.16
N TRP A 79 14.98 13.83 -6.19
CA TRP A 79 16.07 12.85 -6.17
C TRP A 79 15.94 11.76 -7.25
N LEU A 80 14.78 11.63 -7.92
CA LEU A 80 14.57 10.73 -9.06
C LEU A 80 14.88 11.37 -10.42
N LYS A 81 15.18 12.67 -10.50
CA LYS A 81 15.48 13.32 -11.78
C LYS A 81 16.72 12.70 -12.44
N GLY A 82 16.66 12.50 -13.75
CA GLY A 82 17.69 11.83 -14.54
C GLY A 82 17.64 10.30 -14.49
N SER A 83 16.57 9.71 -13.93
CA SER A 83 16.35 8.26 -13.90
C SER A 83 15.16 7.86 -14.78
N ALA A 84 14.85 6.56 -14.84
CA ALA A 84 13.68 6.06 -15.54
C ALA A 84 12.35 6.71 -15.08
N PHE A 85 12.31 7.22 -13.86
CA PHE A 85 11.12 7.85 -13.27
C PHE A 85 10.78 9.24 -13.83
N ASP A 86 11.59 9.78 -14.75
CA ASP A 86 11.23 10.94 -15.56
C ASP A 86 10.17 10.62 -16.63
N SER A 87 10.02 9.35 -17.02
CA SER A 87 9.02 8.91 -18.00
C SER A 87 7.84 8.16 -17.37
N ILE A 88 8.00 7.64 -16.15
CA ILE A 88 6.97 6.87 -15.42
C ILE A 88 6.03 7.80 -14.65
N THR A 89 4.74 7.55 -14.78
CA THR A 89 3.66 8.29 -14.13
C THR A 89 3.34 7.75 -12.73
N MET A 90 2.68 8.57 -11.90
CA MET A 90 2.14 8.14 -10.62
C MET A 90 1.11 7.01 -10.77
N GLY A 91 0.29 7.05 -11.83
CA GLY A 91 -0.67 6.00 -12.17
C GLY A 91 0.02 4.66 -12.44
N GLU A 92 1.08 4.66 -13.24
CA GLU A 92 1.85 3.44 -13.54
C GLU A 92 2.52 2.83 -12.31
N LEU A 93 2.96 3.65 -11.35
CA LEU A 93 3.44 3.16 -10.06
C LEU A 93 2.33 2.47 -9.25
N ALA A 94 1.13 3.08 -9.20
CA ALA A 94 -0.02 2.56 -8.46
C ALA A 94 -0.54 1.24 -9.04
N THR A 95 -0.46 1.05 -10.36
CA THR A 95 -1.00 -0.12 -11.08
C THR A 95 0.04 -1.20 -11.39
N TYR A 96 1.25 -1.08 -10.84
CA TYR A 96 2.36 -2.02 -11.05
C TYR A 96 2.82 -2.12 -12.51
N SER A 97 2.73 -1.02 -13.25
CA SER A 97 3.06 -0.95 -14.68
C SER A 97 4.20 0.00 -15.00
N ALA A 98 5.07 0.27 -14.02
CA ALA A 98 6.26 1.13 -14.18
C ALA A 98 7.33 0.56 -15.15
N GLY A 99 7.23 -0.71 -15.54
CA GLY A 99 8.20 -1.35 -16.46
C GLY A 99 9.06 -2.45 -15.84
N GLY A 100 8.50 -3.22 -14.89
CA GLY A 100 9.16 -4.43 -14.37
C GLY A 100 9.83 -4.29 -13.01
N LEU A 101 9.34 -3.40 -12.14
CA LEU A 101 9.77 -3.39 -10.73
C LEU A 101 9.49 -4.77 -10.08
N PRO A 102 10.42 -5.30 -9.27
CA PRO A 102 10.31 -6.65 -8.70
C PRO A 102 9.25 -6.74 -7.62
N LEU A 103 8.92 -7.97 -7.21
CA LEU A 103 7.96 -8.23 -6.13
C LEU A 103 8.38 -7.58 -4.80
N GLN A 104 9.65 -7.73 -4.44
CA GLN A 104 10.29 -7.18 -3.24
C GLN A 104 11.55 -6.42 -3.62
N PHE A 105 12.00 -5.53 -2.74
CA PHE A 105 13.36 -5.02 -2.84
C PHE A 105 14.38 -6.15 -2.63
N PRO A 106 15.60 -6.01 -3.18
CA PRO A 106 16.75 -6.78 -2.71
C PRO A 106 16.96 -6.60 -1.21
N GLU A 107 17.45 -7.64 -0.52
CA GLU A 107 17.58 -7.65 0.95
C GLU A 107 18.50 -6.52 1.45
N GLU A 108 19.47 -6.10 0.64
CA GLU A 108 20.44 -5.07 0.99
C GLU A 108 19.80 -3.68 1.08
N VAL A 109 18.60 -3.48 0.51
CA VAL A 109 17.86 -2.22 0.51
C VAL A 109 17.06 -2.10 1.81
N ASP A 110 17.78 -1.77 2.88
CA ASP A 110 17.27 -1.72 4.27
C ASP A 110 17.16 -0.29 4.85
N SER A 111 17.49 0.72 4.05
CA SER A 111 17.53 2.12 4.49
C SER A 111 16.96 3.07 3.44
N LEU A 112 16.59 4.29 3.87
CA LEU A 112 16.09 5.33 2.97
C LEU A 112 17.10 5.68 1.87
N GLU A 113 18.37 5.83 2.23
CA GLU A 113 19.45 6.16 1.29
C GLU A 113 19.62 5.06 0.23
N LYS A 114 19.67 3.80 0.67
CA LYS A 114 19.78 2.66 -0.25
C LYS A 114 18.54 2.50 -1.13
N MET A 115 17.35 2.78 -0.61
CA MET A 115 16.10 2.77 -1.38
C MET A 115 16.11 3.85 -2.46
N GLN A 116 16.56 5.07 -2.13
CA GLN A 116 16.70 6.13 -3.13
C GLN A 116 17.73 5.76 -4.20
N ALA A 117 18.89 5.22 -3.79
CA ALA A 117 19.92 4.74 -4.72
C ALA A 117 19.39 3.62 -5.63
N TYR A 118 18.64 2.67 -5.08
CA TYR A 118 18.00 1.58 -5.82
C TYR A 118 17.11 2.12 -6.94
N TYR A 119 16.19 3.03 -6.65
CA TYR A 119 15.31 3.58 -7.68
C TYR A 119 16.06 4.41 -8.71
N ARG A 120 17.09 5.18 -8.30
CA ARG A 120 17.88 5.96 -9.26
C ARG A 120 18.67 5.10 -10.24
N GLN A 121 19.09 3.90 -9.82
CA GLN A 121 19.88 2.97 -10.64
C GLN A 121 19.02 1.94 -11.38
N TRP A 122 17.76 1.79 -10.99
CA TRP A 122 16.85 0.82 -11.59
C TRP A 122 16.63 1.11 -13.08
N THR A 123 16.78 0.06 -13.90
CA THR A 123 16.55 0.10 -15.35
C THR A 123 15.30 -0.72 -15.69
N PRO A 124 14.32 -0.14 -16.42
CA PRO A 124 13.11 -0.86 -16.81
C PRO A 124 13.42 -2.06 -17.72
N ALA A 125 12.76 -3.19 -17.45
CA ALA A 125 12.74 -4.33 -18.36
C ALA A 125 11.75 -4.13 -19.52
N TYR A 126 10.74 -3.28 -19.31
CA TYR A 126 9.68 -2.99 -20.26
C TYR A 126 9.41 -1.49 -20.35
N SER A 127 8.82 -1.04 -21.46
CA SER A 127 8.31 0.33 -21.55
C SER A 127 7.23 0.59 -20.50
N PRO A 128 7.18 1.79 -19.88
CA PRO A 128 6.11 2.16 -18.94
C PRO A 128 4.72 1.91 -19.53
N GLY A 129 3.81 1.40 -18.71
CA GLY A 129 2.42 1.11 -19.09
C GLY A 129 2.21 -0.21 -19.85
N SER A 130 3.26 -0.81 -20.42
CA SER A 130 3.11 -1.97 -21.30
C SER A 130 2.87 -3.31 -20.60
N HIS A 131 3.34 -3.46 -19.36
CA HIS A 131 3.28 -4.72 -18.60
C HIS A 131 2.88 -4.47 -17.16
N ARG A 132 2.04 -5.34 -16.61
CA ARG A 132 1.71 -5.36 -15.17
C ARG A 132 2.55 -6.41 -14.46
N GLN A 133 3.32 -6.01 -13.46
CA GLN A 133 4.12 -6.91 -12.61
C GLN A 133 3.94 -6.52 -11.14
N TYR A 134 3.16 -7.30 -10.38
CA TYR A 134 2.85 -6.99 -8.98
C TYR A 134 4.12 -6.75 -8.15
N SER A 135 4.18 -5.60 -7.50
CA SER A 135 5.43 -5.06 -6.94
C SER A 135 5.18 -4.23 -5.69
N ASN A 136 5.80 -4.62 -4.57
CA ASN A 136 5.82 -3.80 -3.36
C ASN A 136 6.61 -2.49 -3.55
N PRO A 137 7.81 -2.48 -4.18
CA PRO A 137 8.49 -1.24 -4.55
C PRO A 137 7.60 -0.26 -5.33
N SER A 138 6.88 -0.75 -6.35
CA SER A 138 6.02 0.12 -7.19
C SER A 138 4.95 0.88 -6.39
N ILE A 139 4.05 0.15 -5.70
CA ILE A 139 2.98 0.81 -4.94
C ILE A 139 3.46 1.45 -3.64
N GLY A 140 4.57 0.95 -3.08
CA GLY A 140 5.23 1.57 -1.93
C GLY A 140 5.77 2.95 -2.26
N LEU A 141 6.44 3.10 -3.41
CA LEU A 141 6.90 4.39 -3.90
C LEU A 141 5.72 5.32 -4.20
N PHE A 142 4.67 4.83 -4.85
CA PHE A 142 3.44 5.61 -5.06
C PHE A 142 2.90 6.21 -3.76
N GLY A 143 2.73 5.39 -2.72
CA GLY A 143 2.26 5.85 -1.41
C GLY A 143 3.19 6.88 -0.75
N HIS A 144 4.50 6.62 -0.80
CA HIS A 144 5.51 7.54 -0.27
C HIS A 144 5.46 8.91 -0.95
N LEU A 145 5.40 8.94 -2.28
CA LEU A 145 5.33 10.17 -3.07
C LEU A 145 3.99 10.89 -2.89
N ALA A 146 2.88 10.15 -2.79
CA ALA A 146 1.56 10.73 -2.49
C ALA A 146 1.56 11.46 -1.13
N ALA A 147 2.09 10.83 -0.08
CA ALA A 147 2.22 11.48 1.24
C ALA A 147 3.15 12.70 1.19
N SER A 148 4.28 12.60 0.47
CA SER A 148 5.24 13.69 0.27
C SER A 148 4.61 14.89 -0.45
N SER A 149 3.76 14.65 -1.46
CA SER A 149 3.05 15.72 -2.20
C SER A 149 2.15 16.57 -1.28
N MET A 150 1.61 15.95 -0.23
CA MET A 150 0.80 16.60 0.80
C MET A 150 1.62 17.16 1.96
N LYS A 151 2.96 17.03 1.92
CA LYS A 151 3.91 17.44 2.97
C LYS A 151 3.65 16.75 4.31
N GLN A 152 3.26 15.48 4.27
CA GLN A 152 2.96 14.69 5.46
C GLN A 152 3.76 13.38 5.49
N PRO A 153 4.11 12.86 6.68
CA PRO A 153 4.59 11.49 6.82
C PRO A 153 3.50 10.49 6.40
N LEU A 154 3.91 9.37 5.79
CA LEU A 154 3.00 8.34 5.29
C LEU A 154 1.98 7.84 6.34
N PRO A 155 2.36 7.52 7.60
CA PRO A 155 1.39 7.07 8.60
C PRO A 155 0.30 8.11 8.89
N SER A 156 0.69 9.39 9.03
CA SER A 156 -0.23 10.49 9.30
C SER A 156 -1.18 10.71 8.13
N ALA A 157 -0.65 10.66 6.90
CA ALA A 157 -1.43 10.83 5.69
C ALA A 157 -2.43 9.68 5.49
N CYS A 158 -2.01 8.44 5.73
CA CYS A 158 -2.90 7.27 5.71
C CYS A 158 -4.04 7.43 6.72
N TYR A 159 -3.74 7.80 7.97
CA TYR A 159 -4.75 8.01 9.00
C TYR A 159 -5.75 9.10 8.61
N GLN A 160 -5.26 10.25 8.13
CA GLN A 160 -6.14 11.33 7.68
C GLN A 160 -7.00 10.91 6.49
N SER A 161 -6.45 10.20 5.50
CA SER A 161 -7.23 9.76 4.33
C SER A 161 -8.30 8.72 4.66
N ALA A 162 -8.05 7.86 5.66
CA ALA A 162 -8.98 6.81 6.08
C ALA A 162 -10.06 7.33 7.04
N CYS A 163 -9.74 8.33 7.86
CA CYS A 163 -10.64 8.88 8.87
C CYS A 163 -11.28 10.22 8.47
N ALA A 164 -10.87 10.82 7.35
CA ALA A 164 -11.50 12.02 6.83
C ALA A 164 -12.97 11.76 6.56
N GLN A 165 -13.84 12.54 7.21
CA GLN A 165 -15.25 12.58 6.85
C GLN A 165 -15.36 13.15 5.42
N PRO A 166 -16.32 12.67 4.60
CA PRO A 166 -16.63 13.34 3.35
C PRO A 166 -16.96 14.82 3.65
N PRO A 167 -16.61 15.76 2.75
CA PRO A 167 -17.06 17.14 2.93
C PRO A 167 -18.58 17.14 3.04
N ASP A 168 -19.10 17.86 4.04
CA ASP A 168 -20.54 18.07 4.21
C ASP A 168 -21.11 18.56 2.86
N GLY A 169 -22.05 17.79 2.32
CA GLY A 169 -22.81 18.13 1.12
C GLY A 169 -24.01 19.00 1.43
#